data_AF-A0A928Q3S9-F1
#
_entry.id   AF-A0A928Q3S9-F1
#
_cell.length_a   1.000
_cell.length_b   1.000
_cell.length_c   1.000
_cell.angle_alpha   90.00
_cell.angle_beta   90.00
_cell.angle_gamma   90.00
#
_symmetry.space_group_name_H-M   'P 1'
#
loop_
_entity.id
_entity.type
_entity.pdbx_description
1 polymer ?
#
loop_
_entity_poly.entity_id
_entity_poly.type
_entity_poly.pdbx_seq_one_letter_code
_entity_poly.pdbx_strand_id
1 'polypeptide(L)'
;MNILEEFYFGNIDPNTQSFDSSSSYGQAMQIIADREEKLSALLEGKEKQLFLDFCNAWSEINGATAVSKFIIGFKLGSQFTAEALKEDWDNDL
;
A
#
# COMPACT_ATOMS: atom_id res chain seq x y z
N MET A 1 14.60 0.60 21.43
CA MET A 1 14.37 0.11 20.06
C MET A 1 14.24 1.33 19.17
N ASN A 2 15.20 1.55 18.26
CA ASN A 2 15.22 2.73 17.39
C ASN A 2 14.49 2.39 16.08
N ILE A 3 13.43 3.13 15.78
CA ILE A 3 12.61 2.91 14.58
C ILE A 3 13.42 2.97 13.28
N LEU A 4 14.50 3.75 13.23
CA LEU A 4 15.37 3.85 12.05
C LEU A 4 16.23 2.60 11.85
N GLU A 5 16.69 1.98 12.94
CA GLU A 5 17.46 0.73 12.89
C GLU A 5 16.54 -0.42 12.45
N GLU A 6 15.33 -0.50 13.03
CA GLU A 6 14.31 -1.50 12.64
C GLU A 6 13.90 -1.36 11.16
N PHE A 7 13.80 -0.12 10.65
CA PHE A 7 13.56 0.12 9.23
C PHE A 7 14.75 -0.28 8.35
N TYR A 8 15.99 0.06 8.76
CA TYR A 8 17.20 -0.26 8.01
C TYR A 8 17.41 -1.78 7.86
N PHE A 9 17.11 -2.55 8.91
CA PHE A 9 17.21 -4.01 8.88
C PHE A 9 15.99 -4.70 8.24
N GLY A 10 14.98 -3.93 7.80
CA GLY A 10 13.78 -4.48 7.17
C GLY A 10 12.82 -5.16 8.14
N ASN A 11 12.94 -4.91 9.45
CA ASN A 11 12.03 -5.44 10.47
C ASN A 11 10.69 -4.69 10.47
N ILE A 12 10.65 -3.48 9.91
CA ILE A 12 9.43 -2.74 9.61
C ILE A 12 9.14 -2.87 8.12
N ASP A 13 8.05 -3.56 7.78
CA ASP A 13 7.50 -3.52 6.43
C ASP A 13 6.39 -2.45 6.36
N PRO A 14 6.66 -1.25 5.81
CA PRO A 14 5.68 -0.17 5.72
C PRO A 14 4.51 -0.51 4.78
N ASN A 15 4.64 -1.55 3.96
CA ASN A 15 3.60 -2.05 3.07
C ASN A 15 2.70 -3.08 3.77
N THR A 16 3.08 -3.58 4.95
CA THR A 16 2.21 -4.41 5.78
C THR A 16 1.24 -3.54 6.56
N GLN A 17 0.18 -3.10 5.89
CA GLN A 17 -1.04 -2.82 6.63
C GLN A 17 -1.43 -4.15 7.31
N SER A 18 -1.57 -4.17 8.65
CA SER A 18 -2.09 -5.35 9.35
C SER A 18 -3.36 -5.79 8.65
N PHE A 19 -3.31 -6.92 7.93
CA PHE A 19 -4.42 -7.37 7.11
C PHE A 19 -5.53 -7.83 8.03
N ASP A 20 -6.47 -6.93 8.30
CA ASP A 20 -7.70 -7.27 8.98
C ASP A 20 -8.68 -7.82 7.95
N SER A 21 -8.77 -9.16 7.89
CA SER A 21 -9.70 -9.87 7.03
C SER A 21 -11.17 -9.53 7.33
N SER A 22 -11.46 -8.99 8.51
CA SER A 22 -12.81 -8.55 8.90
C SER A 22 -13.13 -7.14 8.42
N SER A 23 -12.13 -6.34 8.03
CA SER A 23 -12.33 -5.01 7.49
C SER A 23 -13.04 -5.05 6.13
N SER A 24 -13.72 -3.95 5.77
CA SER A 24 -14.35 -3.81 4.45
C SER A 24 -13.35 -3.98 3.30
N TYR A 25 -12.11 -3.52 3.49
CA TYR A 25 -11.02 -3.71 2.54
C TYR A 25 -10.61 -5.18 2.42
N GLY A 26 -10.41 -5.86 3.55
CA GLY A 26 -10.05 -7.29 3.59
C GLY A 26 -11.12 -8.16 2.94
N GLN A 27 -12.39 -7.89 3.21
CA GLN A 27 -13.51 -8.58 2.58
C GLN A 27 -13.58 -8.33 1.07
N ALA A 28 -13.39 -7.09 0.62
CA ALA A 28 -13.36 -6.75 -0.80
C ALA A 28 -12.20 -7.44 -1.53
N MET A 29 -11.01 -7.49 -0.91
CA MET A 29 -9.84 -8.22 -1.43
C MET A 29 -10.11 -9.72 -1.55
N GLN A 30 -10.74 -10.34 -0.54
CA GLN A 30 -11.11 -11.75 -0.61
C GLN A 30 -12.10 -12.02 -1.75
N ILE A 31 -13.10 -11.15 -1.93
CA ILE A 31 -14.05 -11.28 -3.05
C ILE A 31 -13.32 -11.21 -4.39
N ILE A 32 -12.37 -10.28 -4.57
CA ILE A 32 -11.58 -10.17 -5.81
C ILE A 32 -10.79 -11.46 -6.04
N ALA A 33 -10.06 -11.95 -5.03
CA ALA A 33 -9.27 -13.17 -5.13
C ALA A 33 -10.14 -14.39 -5.50
N ASP A 34 -11.27 -14.57 -4.83
CA ASP A 34 -12.21 -15.66 -5.12
C ASP A 34 -12.77 -15.58 -6.54
N ARG A 35 -13.02 -14.36 -7.06
CA ARG A 35 -13.52 -14.17 -8.43
C ARG A 35 -12.43 -14.41 -9.46
N GLU A 36 -11.22 -13.97 -9.18
CA GLU A 36 -10.06 -14.20 -10.03
C GLU A 36 -9.76 -15.69 -10.20
N GLU A 37 -9.77 -16.44 -9.10
CA GLU A 37 -9.59 -17.90 -9.12
C GLU A 37 -10.69 -18.58 -9.97
N LYS A 38 -11.96 -18.24 -9.70
CA LYS A 38 -13.10 -18.82 -10.43
C LYS A 38 -13.06 -18.49 -11.93
N LEU A 39 -12.79 -17.25 -12.29
CA LEU A 39 -12.70 -16.83 -13.70
C LEU A 39 -11.51 -17.49 -14.39
N SER A 40 -10.37 -17.60 -13.71
CA SER A 40 -9.18 -18.30 -14.24
C SER A 40 -9.42 -19.78 -14.49
N ALA A 41 -10.29 -20.42 -13.70
CA ALA A 41 -10.68 -21.81 -13.90
C ALA A 41 -11.73 -22.00 -15.00
N LEU A 42 -12.62 -21.02 -15.20
CA LEU A 42 -13.72 -21.07 -16.17
C LEU A 42 -13.29 -20.69 -17.60
N LEU A 43 -12.35 -19.77 -17.73
CA LEU A 43 -11.86 -19.29 -19.02
C LEU A 43 -10.77 -20.21 -19.56
N GLU A 44 -10.73 -20.36 -20.89
CA GLU A 44 -9.69 -21.09 -21.60
C GLU A 44 -9.16 -20.25 -22.77
N GLY A 45 -8.10 -20.72 -23.44
CA GLY A 45 -7.63 -20.11 -24.68
C GLY A 45 -7.30 -18.61 -24.58
N LYS A 46 -7.85 -17.83 -25.52
CA LYS A 46 -7.53 -16.40 -25.66
C LYS A 46 -8.20 -15.55 -24.59
N GLU A 47 -9.38 -15.96 -24.13
CA GLU A 47 -10.17 -15.30 -23.12
C GLU A 47 -9.47 -15.37 -21.76
N LYS A 48 -8.89 -16.53 -21.43
CA LYS A 48 -8.06 -16.68 -20.23
C LYS A 48 -6.82 -15.80 -20.28
N GLN A 49 -6.13 -15.77 -21.43
CA GLN A 49 -4.95 -14.92 -21.57
C GLN A 49 -5.29 -13.45 -21.39
N LEU A 50 -6.37 -12.98 -22.02
CA LEU A 50 -6.84 -11.59 -21.87
C LEU A 50 -7.19 -11.25 -20.42
N PHE A 51 -7.81 -12.19 -19.69
CA PHE A 51 -8.12 -12.01 -18.28
C PHE A 51 -6.87 -11.93 -17.40
N LEU A 52 -5.88 -12.79 -17.63
CA LEU A 52 -4.61 -12.76 -16.91
C LEU A 52 -3.83 -11.47 -17.19
N ASP A 53 -3.82 -11.01 -18.45
CA ASP A 53 -3.19 -9.74 -18.82
C ASP A 53 -3.88 -8.56 -18.10
N PHE A 54 -5.22 -8.60 -17.97
CA PHE A 54 -5.97 -7.63 -17.18
C PHE A 54 -5.59 -7.68 -15.69
N CYS A 55 -5.54 -8.86 -15.07
CA CYS A 55 -5.15 -9.02 -13.66
C CYS A 55 -3.73 -8.49 -13.40
N ASN A 56 -2.79 -8.79 -14.30
CA ASN A 56 -1.42 -8.29 -14.21
C ASN A 56 -1.37 -6.76 -14.28
N ALA A 57 -2.04 -6.15 -15.27
CA ALA A 57 -2.10 -4.69 -15.41
C ALA A 57 -2.78 -4.03 -14.19
N TRP A 58 -3.84 -4.65 -13.67
CA TRP A 58 -4.52 -4.17 -12.46
C TRP A 58 -3.62 -4.22 -11.22
N SER A 59 -2.91 -5.33 -11.03
CA SER A 59 -1.96 -5.52 -9.93
C SER A 59 -0.82 -4.48 -9.99
N GLU A 60 -0.27 -4.22 -11.18
CA GLU A 60 0.77 -3.22 -11.39
C GLU A 60 0.29 -1.80 -11.03
N ILE A 61 -0.89 -1.39 -11.51
CA ILE A 61 -1.46 -0.07 -11.18
C ILE A 61 -1.74 0.04 -9.68
N ASN A 62 -2.25 -1.01 -9.04
CA ASN A 62 -2.52 -1.00 -7.60
C ASN A 62 -1.22 -0.88 -6.79
N GLY A 63 -0.18 -1.63 -7.16
CA GLY A 63 1.14 -1.54 -6.55
C GLY A 63 1.77 -0.15 -6.71
N ALA A 64 1.75 0.40 -7.93
CA ALA A 64 2.25 1.75 -8.20
C ALA A 64 1.47 2.81 -7.41
N THR A 65 0.14 2.65 -7.30
CA THR A 65 -0.72 3.55 -6.52
C THR A 65 -0.39 3.47 -5.02
N ALA A 66 -0.19 2.27 -4.48
CA ALA A 66 0.17 2.06 -3.08
C ALA A 66 1.51 2.74 -2.73
N VAL A 67 2.54 2.53 -3.57
CA VAL A 67 3.86 3.18 -3.40
C VAL A 67 3.74 4.71 -3.47
N SER A 68 3.01 5.23 -4.46
CA SER A 68 2.80 6.67 -4.61
C SER A 68 2.11 7.28 -3.38
N LYS A 69 1.04 6.65 -2.89
CA LYS A 69 0.34 7.08 -1.67
C LYS A 69 1.25 7.04 -0.44
N PHE A 70 2.05 6.00 -0.29
CA PHE A 70 3.03 5.89 0.79
C PHE A 70 4.04 7.04 0.77
N ILE A 71 4.64 7.32 -0.39
CA ILE A 71 5.61 8.42 -0.55
C ILE A 71 4.98 9.78 -0.22
N ILE A 72 3.77 10.03 -0.72
CA ILE A 72 3.04 11.27 -0.43
C ILE A 72 2.77 11.40 1.07
N GLY A 73 2.25 10.35 1.70
CA GLY A 73 1.96 10.33 3.14
C GLY A 73 3.23 10.53 3.99
N PHE A 74 4.32 9.86 3.64
CA PHE A 74 5.59 9.98 4.34
C PHE A 74 6.19 11.39 4.24
N LYS A 75 6.18 11.98 3.04
CA LYS A 75 6.64 13.36 2.83
C LYS A 75 5.80 14.34 3.64
N LEU A 76 4.48 14.19 3.62
CA LEU A 76 3.56 15.05 4.36
C LEU A 76 3.78 14.92 5.88
N GLY A 77 3.89 13.70 6.40
CA GLY A 77 4.19 13.46 7.82
C GLY A 77 5.52 14.08 8.25
N SER A 78 6.56 13.94 7.41
CA SER A 78 7.87 14.55 7.67
C SER A 78 7.81 16.08 7.71
N GLN A 79 7.03 16.70 6.83
CA GLN A 79 6.81 18.15 6.83
C GLN A 79 6.08 18.61 8.10
N PHE A 80 5.05 17.88 8.55
CA PHE A 80 4.37 18.18 9.81
C PHE A 80 5.30 18.07 11.01
N THR A 81 6.12 17.01 11.07
CA THR A 81 7.12 16.86 12.14
C THR A 81 8.15 17.99 12.12
N ALA A 82 8.66 18.37 10.95
CA ALA A 82 9.63 19.45 10.82
C ALA A 82 9.06 20.80 11.28
N GLU A 83 7.81 21.10 10.92
CA GLU A 83 7.14 22.33 11.35
C GLU A 83 6.89 22.32 12.86
N ALA A 84 6.41 21.21 13.43
CA ALA A 84 6.13 21.10 14.86
C ALA A 84 7.37 21.15 15.76
N LEU A 85 8.54 20.77 15.22
CA LEU A 85 9.83 20.83 15.93
C LEU A 85 10.58 22.13 15.70
N LYS A 86 10.07 23.02 14.85
CA LYS A 86 10.63 24.35 14.67
C LYS A 86 10.35 25.13 15.95
N GLU A 87 11.40 25.41 16.72
CA GLU A 87 11.26 26.26 17.90
C GLU A 87 10.81 27.67 17.46
N ASP A 88 9.79 28.23 18.13
CA ASP A 88 9.38 29.63 17.97
C ASP A 88 10.46 30.56 18.57
N TRP A 89 11.53 30.81 17.83
CA TRP A 89 12.60 31.74 18.21
C TRP A 89 12.17 33.23 18.17
N ASP A 90 10.88 33.51 17.95
CA ASP A 90 10.36 34.88 17.77
C ASP A 90 9.49 35.38 18.95
N ASN A 91 9.43 34.68 20.09
CA ASN A 91 8.66 35.12 21.26
C ASN A 91 9.47 35.83 22.36
N ASP A 92 10.74 36.17 22.13
CA ASP A 92 11.58 36.93 23.09
C ASP A 92 12.17 38.23 22.48
N LEU A 93 11.31 39.08 21.88
CA LEU A 93 11.61 40.50 21.60
C LEU A 93 10.48 41.43 22.07
#